data_AF-A0A382U6C2-F1
#
_entry.id   AF-A0A382U6C2-F1
#
_cell.length_a   1.000
_cell.length_b   1.000
_cell.length_c   1.000
_cell.angle_alpha   90.00
_cell.angle_beta   90.00
_cell.angle_gamma   90.00
#
_symmetry.space_group_name_H-M   'P 1'
#
loop_
_entity.id
_entity.type
_entity.pdbx_description
1 polymer ?
#
loop_
_entity_poly.entity_id
_entity_poly.type
_entity_poly.pdbx_seq_one_letter_code
_entity_poly.pdbx_strand_id
1 'polypeptide(L)'
;MEQTRTLLTLAVVSLLISTASSPQAGDDLKKPFRLKSGSEIIDVNTGHAAPYLFDFDDDGVRDLLVGEFGKGRLDFEGQLYVRGRLRIYRNVGNEAKPKYDGFKWFQAGGKIAEVPITCCVSFCPEPVDWDGDGDMDMLTGSYPGHLYLYLNDGK
;
A
#
# COMPACT_ATOMS: atom_id res chain seq x y z
N MET A 1 48.63 -52.73 -18.20
CA MET A 1 47.90 -52.16 -19.36
C MET A 1 46.42 -52.37 -19.09
N GLU A 2 45.86 -51.64 -18.12
CA GLU A 2 45.15 -50.37 -18.33
C GLU A 2 44.24 -50.36 -19.57
N GLN A 3 42.94 -50.51 -19.31
CA GLN A 3 41.90 -49.75 -20.01
C GLN A 3 40.76 -49.48 -19.03
N THR A 4 40.78 -48.26 -18.51
CA THR A 4 39.75 -47.63 -17.68
C THR A 4 38.51 -47.40 -18.55
N ARG A 5 37.37 -47.99 -18.18
CA ARG A 5 36.06 -47.62 -18.73
C ARG A 5 35.31 -46.81 -17.69
N THR A 6 35.39 -45.49 -17.82
CA THR A 6 34.58 -44.55 -17.06
C THR A 6 33.14 -44.60 -17.59
N LEU A 7 32.21 -45.10 -16.77
CA LEU A 7 30.78 -44.97 -17.00
C LEU A 7 30.36 -43.54 -16.66
N LEU A 8 30.00 -42.74 -17.67
CA LEU A 8 29.25 -41.51 -17.46
C LEU A 8 27.79 -41.86 -17.20
N THR A 9 27.36 -41.75 -15.94
CA THR A 9 25.95 -41.79 -15.57
C THR A 9 25.33 -40.44 -15.94
N LEU A 10 24.54 -40.41 -17.02
CA LEU A 10 23.77 -39.23 -17.39
C LEU A 10 22.62 -39.08 -16.38
N ALA A 11 22.78 -38.18 -15.40
CA ALA A 11 21.68 -37.81 -14.52
C ALA A 11 20.68 -36.96 -15.32
N VAL A 12 19.59 -37.58 -15.77
CA VAL A 12 18.44 -36.85 -16.31
C VAL A 12 17.76 -36.15 -15.13
N VAL A 13 18.10 -34.88 -14.92
CA VAL A 13 17.36 -34.02 -14.00
C VAL A 13 16.03 -33.71 -14.67
N SER A 14 15.00 -34.49 -14.34
CA SER A 14 13.62 -34.19 -14.72
C SER A 14 13.22 -32.90 -14.02
N LEU A 15 13.23 -31.80 -14.77
CA LEU A 15 12.71 -30.51 -14.33
C LEU A 15 11.19 -30.67 -14.18
N LEU A 16 10.73 -30.87 -12.94
CA LEU A 16 9.32 -30.75 -12.60
C LEU A 16 8.93 -29.28 -12.82
N ILE A 17 8.38 -28.98 -13.99
CA ILE A 17 7.69 -27.72 -14.23
C ILE A 17 6.45 -27.78 -13.35
N SER A 18 6.55 -27.26 -12.14
CA SER A 18 5.40 -26.88 -11.34
C SER A 18 4.65 -25.83 -12.14
N THR A 19 3.61 -26.25 -12.86
CA THR A 19 2.58 -25.32 -13.30
C THR A 19 1.89 -24.87 -12.02
N ALA A 20 2.37 -23.79 -11.41
CA ALA A 20 1.60 -23.05 -10.45
C ALA A 20 0.29 -22.70 -11.17
N SER A 21 -0.76 -23.45 -10.85
CA SER A 21 -2.10 -23.16 -11.32
C SER A 21 -2.36 -21.72 -10.93
N SER A 22 -2.50 -20.85 -11.94
CA SER A 22 -3.01 -19.51 -11.74
C SER A 22 -4.20 -19.60 -10.79
N PRO A 23 -4.29 -18.77 -9.72
CA PRO A 23 -5.45 -18.81 -8.85
C PRO A 23 -6.67 -18.52 -9.71
N GLN A 24 -7.37 -19.60 -10.09
CA GLN A 24 -8.68 -19.51 -10.67
C GLN A 24 -9.49 -18.85 -9.55
N ALA A 25 -10.02 -17.66 -9.81
CA ALA A 25 -10.90 -16.99 -8.88
C ALA A 25 -12.16 -17.85 -8.71
N GLY A 26 -12.10 -18.83 -7.81
CA GLY A 26 -13.23 -19.59 -7.35
C GLY A 26 -14.12 -18.69 -6.50
N ASP A 27 -15.36 -19.12 -6.29
CA ASP A 27 -16.33 -18.45 -5.42
C ASP A 27 -15.99 -18.63 -3.92
N ASP A 28 -14.70 -18.75 -3.60
CA ASP A 28 -14.14 -19.03 -2.28
C ASP A 28 -14.08 -17.77 -1.39
N LEU A 29 -14.48 -16.62 -1.94
CA LEU A 29 -14.59 -15.37 -1.21
C LEU A 29 -15.78 -15.45 -0.23
N LYS A 30 -15.50 -15.20 1.04
CA LYS A 30 -16.54 -15.04 2.05
C LYS A 30 -17.30 -13.72 1.82
N LYS A 31 -18.50 -13.62 2.38
CA LYS A 31 -19.27 -12.36 2.40
C LYS A 31 -18.40 -11.22 2.94
N PRO A 32 -18.45 -10.02 2.32
CA PRO A 32 -17.67 -8.90 2.79
C PRO A 32 -18.13 -8.48 4.19
N PHE A 33 -17.18 -8.00 4.97
CA PHE A 33 -17.45 -7.30 6.22
C PHE A 33 -16.71 -5.96 6.19
N ARG A 34 -17.23 -4.99 6.93
CA ARG A 34 -16.61 -3.68 7.05
C ARG A 34 -15.51 -3.75 8.10
N LEU A 35 -14.33 -3.21 7.78
CA LEU A 35 -13.22 -3.14 8.72
C LEU A 35 -13.53 -2.17 9.86
N LYS A 36 -12.94 -2.45 11.02
CA LYS A 36 -13.13 -1.67 12.25
C LYS A 36 -11.82 -1.11 12.77
N SER A 37 -11.96 0.04 13.42
CA SER A 37 -10.94 0.66 14.27
C SER A 37 -11.56 0.80 15.66
N GLY A 38 -11.10 -0.01 16.61
CA GLY A 38 -11.78 -0.20 17.89
C GLY A 38 -13.18 -0.80 17.70
N SER A 39 -14.21 -0.15 18.27
CA SER A 39 -15.62 -0.56 18.10
C SER A 39 -16.23 -0.10 16.78
N GLU A 40 -15.67 0.95 16.18
CA GLU A 40 -16.26 1.71 15.08
C GLU A 40 -15.86 1.17 13.71
N ILE A 41 -16.74 1.38 12.74
CA ILE A 41 -16.44 1.10 11.34
C ILE A 41 -15.45 2.15 10.83
N ILE A 42 -14.44 1.71 10.06
CA ILE A 42 -13.55 2.63 9.36
C ILE A 42 -14.34 3.33 8.26
N ASP A 43 -14.52 4.64 8.42
CA ASP A 43 -15.23 5.51 7.48
C ASP A 43 -14.41 6.78 7.23
N VAL A 44 -14.10 7.06 5.96
CA VAL A 44 -13.39 8.28 5.54
C VAL A 44 -14.31 9.51 5.46
N ASN A 45 -15.59 9.35 5.79
CA ASN A 45 -16.66 10.35 5.86
C ASN A 45 -17.04 10.95 4.50
N THR A 46 -16.14 11.66 3.83
CA THR A 46 -16.48 12.39 2.59
C THR A 46 -16.56 11.47 1.36
N GLY A 47 -16.02 10.25 1.47
CA GLY A 47 -16.04 9.24 0.41
C GLY A 47 -14.66 9.00 -0.23
N HIS A 48 -14.62 8.08 -1.19
CA HIS A 48 -13.42 7.63 -1.90
C HIS A 48 -12.31 7.13 -0.97
N ALA A 49 -12.57 6.03 -0.27
CA ALA A 49 -11.53 5.33 0.45
C ALA A 49 -10.63 4.58 -0.55
N ALA A 50 -9.33 4.91 -0.55
CA ALA A 50 -8.30 4.18 -1.29
C ALA A 50 -7.40 3.42 -0.32
N PRO A 51 -7.69 2.14 -0.03
CA PRO A 51 -6.92 1.35 0.91
C PRO A 51 -5.62 0.80 0.29
N TYR A 52 -4.55 0.74 1.09
CA TYR A 52 -3.30 0.05 0.79
C TYR A 52 -2.78 -0.64 2.06
N LEU A 53 -2.11 -1.79 1.94
CA LEU A 53 -1.48 -2.49 3.07
C LEU A 53 0.04 -2.41 2.95
N PHE A 54 0.69 -1.81 3.95
CA PHE A 54 2.13 -1.56 3.97
C PHE A 54 2.64 -1.53 5.40
N ASP A 55 3.86 -2.04 5.64
CA ASP A 55 4.53 -1.95 6.94
C ASP A 55 5.12 -0.54 7.11
N PHE A 56 4.32 0.38 7.63
CA PHE A 56 4.59 1.81 7.58
C PHE A 56 5.59 2.30 8.62
N ASP A 57 5.81 1.55 9.71
CA ASP A 57 6.81 1.91 10.73
C ASP A 57 7.91 0.86 10.89
N ASP A 58 8.01 -0.08 9.95
CA ASP A 58 9.02 -1.13 9.89
C ASP A 58 9.02 -2.04 11.15
N ASP A 59 7.83 -2.35 11.67
CA ASP A 59 7.66 -3.26 12.81
C ASP A 59 7.39 -4.73 12.42
N GLY A 60 7.41 -5.03 11.12
CA GLY A 60 7.16 -6.35 10.55
C GLY A 60 5.68 -6.69 10.44
N VAL A 61 4.78 -5.74 10.70
CA VAL A 61 3.32 -5.92 10.61
C VAL A 61 2.72 -4.84 9.73
N ARG A 62 2.07 -5.24 8.63
CA ARG A 62 1.43 -4.29 7.73
C ARG A 62 0.27 -3.55 8.39
N ASP A 63 0.24 -2.27 8.12
CA ASP A 63 -0.79 -1.31 8.47
C ASP A 63 -1.76 -1.08 7.35
N LEU A 64 -2.90 -0.49 7.72
CA LEU A 64 -3.87 -0.03 6.77
C LEU A 64 -3.69 1.47 6.51
N LEU A 65 -3.24 1.77 5.30
CA LEU A 65 -3.21 3.12 4.73
C LEU A 65 -4.55 3.35 4.03
N VAL A 66 -5.20 4.48 4.30
CA VAL A 66 -6.46 4.84 3.64
C VAL A 66 -6.42 6.28 3.18
N GLY A 67 -6.26 6.46 1.87
CA GLY A 67 -6.43 7.76 1.25
C GLY A 67 -7.89 8.21 1.26
N GLU A 68 -8.12 9.50 1.39
CA GLU A 68 -9.46 10.11 1.41
C GLU A 68 -9.59 11.28 0.42
N PHE A 69 -10.83 11.54 -0.02
CA PHE A 69 -11.20 12.81 -0.66
C PHE A 69 -11.00 14.01 0.29
N GLY A 70 -11.18 13.78 1.59
CA GLY A 70 -10.94 14.76 2.64
C GLY A 70 -11.95 15.89 2.70
N LYS A 71 -11.56 17.02 3.31
CA LYS A 71 -12.40 18.20 3.56
C LYS A 71 -11.54 19.46 3.52
N GLY A 72 -12.19 20.60 3.32
CA GLY A 72 -11.55 21.91 3.37
C GLY A 72 -11.06 22.38 2.00
N ARG A 73 -11.09 23.70 1.80
CA ARG A 73 -10.72 24.35 0.53
C ARG A 73 -9.20 24.41 0.39
N LEU A 74 -8.73 24.13 -0.83
CA LEU A 74 -7.34 24.29 -1.27
C LEU A 74 -7.34 25.08 -2.58
N ASP A 75 -6.76 26.28 -2.57
CA ASP A 75 -6.52 27.04 -3.80
C ASP A 75 -5.21 26.54 -4.42
N PHE A 76 -5.26 26.07 -5.67
CA PHE A 76 -4.10 25.60 -6.41
C PHE A 76 -4.21 26.08 -7.86
N GLU A 77 -3.19 26.78 -8.35
CA GLU A 77 -3.13 27.33 -9.72
C GLU A 77 -4.36 28.15 -10.12
N GLY A 78 -4.93 28.91 -9.18
CA GLY A 78 -6.11 29.75 -9.41
C GLY A 78 -7.44 28.98 -9.49
N GLN A 79 -7.45 27.68 -9.20
CA GLN A 79 -8.64 26.85 -9.12
C GLN A 79 -8.87 26.30 -7.71
N LEU A 80 -10.12 25.89 -7.46
CA LEU A 80 -10.55 25.40 -6.15
C LEU A 80 -10.62 23.89 -6.11
N TYR A 81 -9.88 23.35 -5.15
CA TYR A 81 -9.80 21.93 -4.83
C TYR A 81 -10.15 21.68 -3.36
N VAL A 82 -10.17 20.41 -3.01
CA VAL A 82 -10.26 19.87 -1.67
C VAL A 82 -8.92 19.25 -1.29
N ARG A 83 -8.65 19.20 0.02
CA ARG A 83 -7.43 18.65 0.60
C ARG A 83 -7.52 17.12 0.71
N GLY A 84 -6.92 16.44 -0.25
CA GLY A 84 -6.74 14.99 -0.21
C GLY A 84 -5.66 14.60 0.76
N ARG A 85 -5.95 13.62 1.61
CA ARG A 85 -5.10 13.25 2.74
C ARG A 85 -5.03 11.74 2.90
N LEU A 86 -4.03 11.30 3.65
CA LEU A 86 -3.80 9.90 3.95
C LEU A 86 -3.95 9.64 5.45
N ARG A 87 -4.80 8.68 5.80
CA ARG A 87 -4.93 8.15 7.17
C ARG A 87 -4.08 6.90 7.32
N ILE A 88 -3.31 6.83 8.40
CA ILE A 88 -2.51 5.67 8.78
C ILE A 88 -3.18 4.99 9.98
N TYR A 89 -3.71 3.79 9.77
CA TYR A 89 -4.26 2.94 10.83
C TYR A 89 -3.21 1.90 11.20
N ARG A 90 -2.47 2.18 12.28
CA ARG A 90 -1.45 1.25 12.81
C ARG A 90 -2.07 -0.08 13.21
N ASN A 91 -1.46 -1.18 12.76
CA ASN A 91 -1.88 -2.52 13.15
C ASN A 91 -1.23 -2.92 14.49
N VAL A 92 -1.98 -2.81 15.58
CA VAL A 92 -1.55 -3.20 16.94
C VAL A 92 -1.79 -4.70 17.23
N GLY A 93 -2.18 -5.46 16.21
CA GLY A 93 -2.44 -6.89 16.27
C GLY A 93 -1.30 -7.70 15.64
N ASN A 94 -1.63 -8.48 14.61
CA ASN A 94 -0.66 -9.17 13.76
C ASN A 94 -1.24 -9.34 12.35
N GLU A 95 -0.43 -9.85 11.42
CA GLU A 95 -0.81 -10.12 10.02
C GLU A 95 -2.06 -10.98 9.86
N ALA A 96 -2.22 -12.03 10.68
CA ALA A 96 -3.35 -12.96 10.56
C ALA A 96 -4.64 -12.43 11.24
N LYS A 97 -4.50 -11.55 12.23
CA LYS A 97 -5.58 -10.97 13.03
C LYS A 97 -5.30 -9.49 13.26
N PRO A 98 -5.45 -8.64 12.23
CA PRO A 98 -5.15 -7.23 12.34
C PRO A 98 -6.09 -6.55 13.34
N LYS A 99 -5.55 -5.59 14.09
CA LYS A 99 -6.32 -4.76 15.02
C LYS A 99 -5.90 -3.31 14.85
N TYR A 100 -6.87 -2.46 14.56
CA TYR A 100 -6.66 -1.02 14.42
C TYR A 100 -7.34 -0.29 15.58
N ASP A 101 -6.73 0.79 16.08
CA ASP A 101 -7.27 1.60 17.18
C ASP A 101 -6.97 3.10 16.96
N GLY A 102 -7.75 3.69 16.07
CA GLY A 102 -7.59 5.07 15.61
C GLY A 102 -6.68 5.18 14.39
N PHE A 103 -6.52 6.41 13.91
CA PHE A 103 -5.59 6.73 12.83
C PHE A 103 -4.79 7.98 13.16
N LYS A 104 -3.64 8.10 12.51
CA LYS A 104 -2.88 9.35 12.42
C LYS A 104 -2.89 9.86 10.99
N TRP A 105 -2.74 11.16 10.81
CA TRP A 105 -2.53 11.74 9.48
C TRP A 105 -1.10 11.50 9.04
N PHE A 106 -0.92 11.08 7.79
CA PHE A 106 0.38 11.13 7.13
C PHE A 106 0.92 12.57 7.16
N GLN A 107 2.17 12.74 7.56
CA GLN A 107 2.82 14.04 7.71
C GLN A 107 3.93 14.18 6.68
N ALA A 108 4.11 15.40 6.17
CA ALA A 108 5.27 15.79 5.38
C ALA A 108 5.66 17.23 5.76
N GLY A 109 6.94 17.47 6.01
CA GLY A 109 7.43 18.82 6.39
C GLY A 109 6.79 19.38 7.67
N GLY A 110 6.45 18.53 8.64
CA GLY A 110 5.82 18.92 9.91
C GLY A 110 4.35 19.35 9.80
N LYS A 111 3.68 19.04 8.70
CA LYS A 111 2.25 19.31 8.47
C LYS A 111 1.57 18.07 7.91
N ILE A 112 0.24 18.04 7.96
CA ILE A 112 -0.53 17.01 7.26
C ILE A 112 -0.21 17.09 5.77
N ALA A 113 0.19 15.97 5.18
CA ALA A 113 0.44 15.87 3.76
C ALA A 113 -0.88 15.98 2.99
N GLU A 114 -0.89 16.85 1.97
CA GLU A 114 -2.08 17.17 1.21
C GLU A 114 -1.78 17.24 -0.29
N VAL A 115 -2.73 16.77 -1.11
CA VAL A 115 -2.73 16.95 -2.57
C VAL A 115 -4.02 17.62 -3.03
N PRO A 116 -4.00 18.41 -4.11
CA PRO A 116 -5.21 18.97 -4.69
C PRO A 116 -6.05 17.88 -5.35
N ILE A 117 -7.23 17.65 -4.79
CA ILE A 117 -8.21 16.75 -5.39
C ILE A 117 -9.57 17.41 -5.46
N THR A 118 -10.34 17.01 -6.45
CA THR A 118 -11.76 17.30 -6.54
C THR A 118 -12.41 16.11 -7.25
N CYS A 119 -13.72 16.16 -7.44
CA CYS A 119 -14.49 15.04 -7.95
C CYS A 119 -14.26 13.76 -7.12
N CYS A 120 -14.74 12.64 -7.64
CA CYS A 120 -14.72 11.33 -7.00
C CYS A 120 -13.32 10.66 -6.94
N VAL A 121 -12.30 11.38 -6.47
CA VAL A 121 -10.88 10.96 -6.42
C VAL A 121 -10.32 11.16 -5.01
N SER A 122 -9.32 10.39 -4.60
CA SER A 122 -8.68 10.48 -3.29
C SER A 122 -7.16 10.65 -3.41
N PHE A 123 -6.50 10.90 -2.28
CA PHE A 123 -5.11 10.47 -2.14
C PHE A 123 -5.05 8.97 -2.44
N CYS A 124 -4.10 8.50 -3.23
CA CYS A 124 -3.92 7.08 -3.55
C CYS A 124 -2.51 6.69 -3.12
N PRO A 125 -2.34 6.08 -1.93
CA PRO A 125 -1.03 5.79 -1.39
C PRO A 125 -0.33 4.70 -2.19
N GLU A 126 0.87 4.98 -2.66
CA GLU A 126 1.77 4.03 -3.31
C GLU A 126 3.15 4.15 -2.65
N PRO A 127 3.42 3.36 -1.59
CA PRO A 127 4.75 3.27 -0.99
C PRO A 127 5.76 2.74 -2.02
N VAL A 128 6.88 3.44 -2.21
CA VAL A 128 7.93 3.06 -3.17
C VAL A 128 9.29 3.53 -2.67
N ASP A 129 10.33 2.72 -2.80
CA ASP A 129 11.74 3.17 -2.67
C ASP A 129 12.12 3.85 -3.99
N TRP A 130 11.93 5.17 -4.08
CA TRP A 130 12.04 5.91 -5.34
C TRP A 130 13.49 6.22 -5.69
N ASP A 131 14.31 6.55 -4.69
CA ASP A 131 15.70 6.97 -4.89
C ASP A 131 16.74 5.87 -4.58
N GLY A 132 16.30 4.72 -4.09
CA GLY A 132 17.13 3.53 -3.88
C GLY A 132 17.94 3.58 -2.59
N ASP A 133 17.58 4.42 -1.63
CA ASP A 133 18.27 4.54 -0.35
C ASP A 133 17.81 3.51 0.70
N GLY A 134 16.75 2.76 0.38
CA GLY A 134 16.24 1.65 1.17
C GLY A 134 15.21 2.05 2.21
N ASP A 135 14.86 3.34 2.31
CA ASP A 135 13.64 3.76 2.95
C ASP A 135 12.48 3.83 1.93
N MET A 136 11.25 3.96 2.42
CA MET A 136 10.07 3.97 1.56
C MET A 136 9.44 5.35 1.49
N ASP A 137 9.41 5.91 0.28
CA ASP A 137 8.72 7.15 -0.07
C ASP A 137 7.22 6.94 -0.25
N MET A 138 6.50 8.05 -0.41
CA MET A 138 5.08 8.02 -0.74
C MET A 138 4.79 8.69 -2.08
N LEU A 139 4.35 7.92 -3.07
CA LEU A 139 3.81 8.42 -4.32
C LEU A 139 2.28 8.49 -4.28
N THR A 140 1.70 9.54 -4.87
CA THR A 140 0.24 9.63 -5.10
C THR A 140 -0.07 10.44 -6.34
N GLY A 141 -1.18 10.11 -6.99
CA GLY A 141 -1.82 10.98 -7.97
C GLY A 141 -2.65 12.09 -7.33
N SER A 142 -3.09 13.03 -8.16
CA SER A 142 -4.00 14.12 -7.80
C SER A 142 -5.02 14.36 -8.91
N TYR A 143 -6.10 15.09 -8.61
CA TYR A 143 -7.16 15.32 -9.61
C TYR A 143 -6.68 16.11 -10.84
N PRO A 144 -5.86 17.17 -10.71
CA PRO A 144 -5.38 17.92 -11.88
C PRO A 144 -4.51 17.10 -12.84
N GLY A 145 -4.15 15.86 -12.49
CA GLY A 145 -3.26 15.00 -13.28
C GLY A 145 -1.79 15.08 -12.85
N HIS A 146 -1.47 15.80 -11.77
CA HIS A 146 -0.12 15.83 -11.20
C HIS A 146 0.16 14.60 -10.35
N LEU A 147 1.42 14.18 -10.36
CA LEU A 147 1.96 13.21 -9.43
C LEU A 147 2.70 13.96 -8.32
N TYR A 148 2.49 13.52 -7.08
CA TYR A 148 3.18 14.03 -5.91
C TYR A 148 4.00 12.90 -5.32
N LEU A 149 5.32 13.12 -5.26
CA LEU A 149 6.25 12.29 -4.52
C LEU A 149 6.59 13.01 -3.22
N TYR A 150 6.38 12.34 -2.10
CA TYR A 150 6.89 12.75 -0.81
C TYR A 150 8.12 11.91 -0.52
N LEU A 151 9.29 12.50 -0.77
CA LEU A 151 10.56 11.87 -0.43
C LEU A 151 10.67 11.73 1.10
N ASN A 152 11.13 10.57 1.52
CA ASN A 152 11.55 10.27 2.86
C ASN A 152 13.08 10.29 2.84
N ASP A 153 13.69 11.24 3.57
CA ASP A 153 15.16 11.31 3.68
C ASP A 153 15.66 10.46 4.87
N GLY A 154 14.85 9.49 5.28
CA GLY A 154 15.12 8.52 6.31
C GLY A 154 15.16 9.01 7.75
N LYS A 155 15.37 8.01 8.59
CA LYS A 155 16.33 8.06 9.70
C LYS A 155 17.53 7.19 9.35
#